data_AF-A0A957JD26-F1
#
_entry.id   AF-A0A957JD26-F1
#
_cell.length_a   1.000
_cell.length_b   1.000
_cell.length_c   1.000
_cell.angle_alpha   90.00
_cell.angle_beta   90.00
_cell.angle_gamma   90.00
#
_symmetry.space_group_name_H-M   'P 1'
#
loop_
_entity.id
_entity.type
_entity.pdbx_description
1 polymer ?
#
loop_
_entity_poly.entity_id
_entity_poly.type
_entity_poly.pdbx_seq_one_letter_code
_entity_poly.pdbx_strand_id
1 'polypeptide(L)'
;TVAGSVFGVASEPLTLAFTPGPAVGFIPVALRLNPATGSLTITAGPVLGQLNQYVPDGTRVEFRFTGPDGVPFTELAQVDAGYAELVLRLAELVPGTYELVLVAGAGYGGIRFEVPGE
;
A
#
# COMPACT_ATOMS: atom_id res chain seq x y z
N THR A 1 -9.42 19.17 18.90
CA THR A 1 -9.28 19.04 20.37
C THR A 1 -10.61 18.62 20.91
N VAL A 2 -10.65 17.60 21.77
CA VAL A 2 -11.89 17.13 22.41
C VAL A 2 -11.79 17.47 23.90
N ALA A 3 -12.85 18.04 24.46
CA ALA A 3 -12.95 18.33 25.89
C ALA A 3 -14.31 17.87 26.40
N GLY A 4 -14.31 17.15 27.52
CA GLY A 4 -15.51 16.77 28.25
C GLY A 4 -15.61 17.55 29.57
N SER A 5 -16.84 17.86 29.99
CA SER A 5 -17.12 18.37 31.32
C SER A 5 -18.22 17.56 32.01
N VAL A 6 -18.05 17.32 33.31
CA VAL A 6 -19.06 16.71 34.18
C VAL A 6 -19.11 17.54 35.45
N PHE A 7 -20.29 18.02 35.83
CA PHE A 7 -20.52 18.88 37.01
C PHE A 7 -19.57 20.08 37.13
N GLY A 8 -19.21 20.72 36.02
CA GLY A 8 -18.41 21.96 36.01
C GLY A 8 -16.89 21.76 36.11
N VAL A 9 -16.41 20.52 36.22
CA VAL A 9 -14.99 20.21 36.09
C VAL A 9 -14.70 19.92 34.62
N ALA A 10 -13.83 20.72 34.01
CA ALA A 10 -13.35 20.53 32.64
C ALA A 10 -12.08 19.67 32.63
N SER A 11 -12.03 18.70 31.71
CA SER A 11 -10.81 17.92 31.45
C SER A 11 -9.75 18.77 30.76
N GLU A 12 -8.47 18.44 30.98
CA GLU A 12 -7.39 18.98 30.15
C GLU A 12 -7.64 18.61 28.68
N PRO A 13 -7.42 19.54 27.73
CA PRO A 13 -7.78 19.30 26.33
C PRO A 13 -6.96 18.17 25.72
N LEU A 14 -7.65 17.17 25.16
CA LEU A 14 -6.98 16.13 24.37
C LEU A 14 -6.72 16.64 22.95
N THR A 15 -5.44 16.79 22.61
CA THR A 15 -5.00 17.11 21.25
C THR A 15 -4.88 15.83 20.43
N LEU A 16 -5.78 15.67 19.46
CA LEU A 16 -5.73 14.59 18.47
C LEU A 16 -5.08 15.14 17.20
N ALA A 17 -4.00 14.51 16.74
CA ALA A 17 -3.38 14.78 15.46
C ALA A 17 -3.72 13.64 14.48
N PHE A 18 -4.40 13.96 13.38
CA PHE A 18 -4.72 13.00 12.33
C PHE A 18 -3.72 13.16 11.20
N THR A 19 -3.00 12.09 10.85
CA THR A 19 -2.21 12.07 9.62
C THR A 19 -3.14 11.86 8.42
N PRO A 20 -2.81 12.38 7.22
CA PRO A 20 -3.57 12.08 6.01
C PRO A 20 -3.62 10.57 5.75
N GLY A 21 -4.84 10.01 5.70
CA GLY A 21 -5.11 8.62 5.35
C GLY A 21 -4.94 7.60 6.49
N PRO A 22 -5.61 6.44 6.39
CA PRO A 22 -5.68 5.46 7.47
C PRO A 22 -4.38 4.66 7.66
N ALA A 23 -3.57 4.51 6.62
CA ALA A 23 -2.32 3.76 6.66
C ALA A 23 -1.11 4.66 6.93
N VAL A 24 -0.15 4.17 7.71
CA VAL A 24 1.08 4.87 8.07
C VAL A 24 2.29 3.93 8.08
N GLY A 25 3.49 4.49 7.95
CA GLY A 25 4.74 3.75 8.09
C GLY A 25 5.07 2.86 6.89
N PHE A 26 5.96 1.89 7.12
CA PHE A 26 6.40 0.96 6.08
C PHE A 26 5.36 -0.15 5.85
N ILE A 27 5.01 -0.39 4.59
CA ILE A 27 4.09 -1.44 4.14
C ILE A 27 4.93 -2.54 3.46
N PRO A 28 4.96 -3.77 4.00
CA PRO A 28 5.70 -4.86 3.38
C PRO A 28 5.13 -5.21 2.00
N VAL A 29 6.02 -5.59 1.08
CA VAL A 29 5.67 -6.00 -0.28
C VAL A 29 6.19 -7.40 -0.54
N ALA A 30 5.32 -8.29 -0.98
CA ALA A 30 5.65 -9.63 -1.42
C ALA A 30 5.28 -9.82 -2.90
N LEU A 31 6.08 -10.61 -3.61
CA LEU A 31 5.89 -10.90 -5.02
C LEU A 31 5.80 -12.41 -5.22
N ARG A 32 4.89 -12.85 -6.08
CA ARG A 32 4.79 -14.24 -6.52
C ARG A 32 4.63 -14.27 -8.03
N LEU A 33 5.70 -14.70 -8.71
CA LEU A 33 5.68 -14.99 -10.13
C LEU A 33 5.09 -16.38 -10.37
N ASN A 34 4.12 -16.48 -11.28
CA ASN A 34 3.59 -17.76 -11.76
C ASN A 34 3.81 -17.85 -13.28
N PRO A 35 4.93 -18.46 -13.73
CA PRO A 35 5.23 -18.59 -15.15
C PRO A 35 4.25 -19.53 -15.87
N ALA A 36 3.62 -20.48 -15.18
CA ALA A 36 2.66 -21.40 -15.78
C ALA A 36 1.36 -20.68 -16.22
N THR A 37 0.96 -19.64 -15.49
CA THR A 37 -0.22 -18.82 -15.82
C THR A 37 0.13 -17.46 -16.42
N GLY A 38 1.42 -17.13 -16.54
CA GLY A 38 1.89 -15.85 -17.05
C GLY A 38 1.50 -14.66 -16.17
N SER A 39 1.43 -14.84 -14.85
CA SER A 39 0.98 -13.80 -13.91
C SER A 39 2.03 -13.44 -12.85
N LEU A 40 2.03 -12.18 -12.45
CA LEU A 40 2.76 -11.66 -11.30
C LEU A 40 1.74 -11.18 -10.26
N THR A 41 1.68 -11.85 -9.11
CA THR A 41 0.89 -11.39 -7.96
C THR A 41 1.77 -10.54 -7.05
N ILE A 42 1.27 -9.37 -6.69
CA ILE A 42 1.91 -8.41 -5.79
C ILE A 42 1.00 -8.24 -4.58
N THR A 43 1.51 -8.52 -3.39
CA THR A 43 0.78 -8.39 -2.14
C THR A 43 1.41 -7.30 -1.29
N ALA A 44 0.64 -6.27 -0.96
CA ALA A 44 1.02 -5.19 -0.07
C ALA A 44 0.33 -5.37 1.28
N GLY A 45 1.09 -5.59 2.34
CA GLY A 45 0.56 -5.65 3.69
C GLY A 45 1.38 -6.49 4.68
N PRO A 46 0.98 -6.49 5.97
CA PRO A 46 -0.23 -5.86 6.50
C PRO A 46 -0.19 -4.33 6.40
N VAL A 47 -1.32 -3.73 6.01
CA VAL A 47 -1.49 -2.27 5.92
C VAL A 47 -2.07 -1.77 7.25
N LEU A 48 -1.25 -1.05 8.01
CA LEU A 48 -1.57 -0.66 9.38
C LEU A 48 -1.68 0.85 9.56
N GLY A 49 -2.54 1.26 10.50
CA GLY A 49 -2.65 2.62 10.99
C GLY A 49 -1.74 2.90 12.20
N GLN A 50 -1.85 4.12 12.74
CA GLN A 50 -0.95 4.63 13.79
C GLN A 50 -0.92 3.84 15.09
N LEU A 51 -1.98 3.08 15.39
CA LEU A 51 -2.12 2.27 16.60
C LEU A 51 -1.83 0.78 16.32
N ASN A 52 -1.17 0.46 15.20
CA ASN A 52 -0.96 -0.90 14.70
C ASN A 52 -2.27 -1.66 14.46
N GLN A 53 -3.36 -0.94 14.18
CA GLN A 53 -4.63 -1.51 13.76
C GLN A 53 -4.65 -1.68 12.24
N TYR A 54 -5.32 -2.70 11.73
CA TYR A 54 -5.60 -2.81 10.30
C TYR A 54 -6.39 -1.60 9.81
N VAL A 55 -6.07 -1.14 8.61
CA VAL A 55 -6.88 -0.12 7.94
C VAL A 55 -8.22 -0.72 7.47
N PRO A 56 -9.27 0.10 7.31
CA PRO A 56 -10.55 -0.39 6.80
C PRO A 56 -10.42 -0.98 5.40
N ASP A 57 -11.24 -1.99 5.11
CA ASP A 57 -11.39 -2.52 3.76
C ASP A 57 -11.84 -1.42 2.79
N GLY A 58 -11.43 -1.54 1.54
CA GLY A 58 -11.65 -0.51 0.52
C GLY A 58 -10.63 0.63 0.54
N THR A 59 -9.72 0.68 1.53
CA THR A 59 -8.59 1.63 1.52
C THR A 59 -7.80 1.45 0.23
N ARG A 60 -7.63 2.52 -0.54
CA ARG A 60 -6.93 2.48 -1.83
C ARG A 60 -5.42 2.43 -1.61
N VAL A 61 -4.76 1.50 -2.29
CA VAL A 61 -3.31 1.42 -2.45
C VAL A 61 -2.96 1.74 -3.89
N GLU A 62 -2.04 2.68 -4.07
CA GLU A 62 -1.50 3.07 -5.37
C GLU A 62 -0.14 2.39 -5.58
N PHE A 63 -0.01 1.59 -6.63
CA PHE A 63 1.22 0.92 -7.03
C PHE A 63 1.81 1.67 -8.24
N ARG A 64 2.97 2.27 -8.07
CA ARG A 64 3.70 2.99 -9.12
C ARG A 64 4.89 2.17 -9.56
N PHE A 65 4.91 1.83 -10.84
CA PHE A 65 5.96 1.05 -11.47
C PHE A 65 6.81 1.97 -12.33
N THR A 66 8.11 1.72 -12.35
CA THR A 66 9.04 2.24 -13.36
C THR A 66 9.72 1.06 -14.01
N GLY A 67 9.43 0.84 -15.29
CA GLY A 67 9.95 -0.27 -16.07
C GLY A 67 11.34 -0.03 -16.66
N PRO A 68 11.90 -1.03 -17.35
CA PRO A 68 13.22 -0.95 -17.98
C PRO A 68 13.29 0.06 -19.13
N ASP A 69 12.14 0.39 -19.74
CA ASP A 69 11.98 1.45 -20.73
C ASP A 69 11.94 2.86 -20.10
N GLY A 70 11.93 2.95 -18.77
CA GLY A 70 11.84 4.20 -18.02
C GLY A 70 10.46 4.83 -18.03
N VAL A 71 9.44 4.16 -18.59
CA VAL A 71 8.07 4.68 -18.64
C VAL A 71 7.35 4.27 -17.37
N PRO A 72 6.90 5.23 -16.54
CA PRO A 72 6.16 4.89 -15.35
C PRO A 72 4.69 4.57 -15.66
N PHE A 73 4.11 3.64 -14.93
CA PHE A 73 2.68 3.39 -14.93
C PHE A 73 2.16 3.13 -13.51
N THR A 74 0.86 3.29 -13.33
CA THR A 74 0.21 3.18 -12.02
C THR A 74 -0.96 2.22 -12.07
N GLU A 75 -1.04 1.35 -11.07
CA GLU A 75 -2.18 0.48 -10.83
C GLU A 75 -2.78 0.73 -9.44
N LEU A 76 -4.06 0.41 -9.28
CA LEU A 76 -4.78 0.59 -8.04
C LEU A 76 -5.32 -0.75 -7.54
N ALA A 77 -5.16 -1.00 -6.24
CA ALA A 77 -5.90 -2.05 -5.55
C ALA A 77 -6.55 -1.51 -4.28
N GLN A 78 -7.50 -2.28 -3.77
CA GLN A 78 -8.15 -2.00 -2.49
C GLN A 78 -7.61 -2.97 -1.43
N VAL A 79 -7.52 -2.47 -0.20
CA VAL A 79 -7.28 -3.31 0.95
C VAL A 79 -8.51 -4.18 1.21
N ASP A 80 -8.28 -5.47 1.44
CA ASP A 80 -9.22 -6.47 1.94
C ASP A 80 -8.52 -7.27 3.03
N ALA A 81 -9.15 -7.38 4.20
CA ALA A 81 -8.60 -8.06 5.38
C ALA A 81 -7.19 -7.59 5.76
N GLY A 82 -6.87 -6.31 5.52
CA GLY A 82 -5.57 -5.71 5.86
C GLY A 82 -4.48 -5.85 4.79
N TYR A 83 -4.78 -6.42 3.62
CA TYR A 83 -3.83 -6.59 2.51
C TYR A 83 -4.41 -6.05 1.22
N ALA A 84 -3.57 -5.52 0.33
CA ALA A 84 -3.96 -5.20 -1.04
C ALA A 84 -3.24 -6.13 -2.00
N GLU A 85 -4.00 -6.75 -2.92
CA GLU A 85 -3.47 -7.63 -3.95
C GLU A 85 -3.64 -7.02 -5.33
N LEU A 86 -2.56 -7.04 -6.12
CA LEU A 86 -2.54 -6.65 -7.52
C LEU A 86 -2.00 -7.81 -8.36
N VAL A 87 -2.66 -8.10 -9.47
CA VAL A 87 -2.25 -9.15 -10.40
C VAL A 87 -1.96 -8.53 -11.77
N LEU A 88 -0.72 -8.67 -12.22
CA LEU A 88 -0.27 -8.22 -13.54
C LEU A 88 -0.10 -9.42 -14.48
N ARG A 89 -0.31 -9.19 -15.78
CA ARG A 89 0.01 -10.16 -16.83
C ARG A 89 1.43 -9.93 -17.31
N LEU A 90 2.25 -10.97 -17.31
CA LEU A 90 3.64 -10.87 -17.76
C LEU A 90 3.77 -10.48 -19.23
N ALA A 91 2.82 -10.91 -20.07
CA ALA A 91 2.80 -10.58 -21.50
C ALA A 91 2.58 -9.08 -21.79
N GLU A 92 2.11 -8.31 -20.80
CA GLU A 92 1.91 -6.86 -20.92
C GLU A 92 3.09 -6.06 -20.38
N LEU A 93 4.09 -6.74 -19.80
CA LEU A 93 5.28 -6.14 -19.24
C LEU A 93 6.47 -6.35 -20.17
N VAL A 94 7.31 -5.32 -20.27
CA VAL A 94 8.59 -5.42 -20.98
C VAL A 94 9.57 -6.19 -20.10
N PRO A 95 10.24 -7.24 -20.60
CA PRO A 95 11.25 -7.95 -19.83
C PRO A 95 12.34 -7.02 -19.29
N GLY A 96 12.74 -7.22 -18.03
CA GLY A 96 13.78 -6.43 -17.37
C GLY A 96 13.49 -6.09 -15.92
N THR A 97 14.25 -5.15 -15.38
CA THR A 97 14.12 -4.72 -13.98
C THR A 97 13.06 -3.64 -13.81
N TYR A 98 12.19 -3.86 -12.84
CA TYR A 98 11.17 -2.91 -12.41
C TYR A 98 11.49 -2.36 -11.02
N GLU A 99 11.22 -1.07 -10.82
CA GLU A 99 11.10 -0.47 -9.50
C GLU A 99 9.61 -0.26 -9.20
N LEU A 100 9.14 -0.86 -8.10
CA LEU A 100 7.80 -0.64 -7.56
C LEU A 100 7.90 0.20 -6.30
N VAL A 101 7.12 1.28 -6.27
CA VAL A 101 6.81 2.05 -5.06
C VAL A 101 5.31 2.01 -4.86
N LEU A 102 4.85 1.78 -3.64
CA LEU A 102 3.44 1.84 -3.29
C LEU A 102 3.16 2.85 -2.20
N VAL A 103 1.95 3.40 -2.22
CA VAL A 103 1.46 4.37 -1.23
C VAL A 103 0.02 4.04 -0.84
N ALA A 104 -0.26 4.13 0.46
CA ALA A 104 -1.62 4.12 1.00
C ALA A 104 -1.68 5.14 2.14
N GLY A 105 -2.49 6.20 2.02
CA GLY A 105 -2.47 7.30 2.99
C GLY A 105 -1.08 7.91 3.15
N ALA A 106 -0.52 7.86 4.37
CA ALA A 106 0.86 8.24 4.67
C ALA A 106 1.82 7.05 4.77
N GLY A 107 1.33 5.83 4.51
CA GLY A 107 2.13 4.62 4.45
C GLY A 107 2.79 4.43 3.08
N TYR A 108 3.97 3.83 3.07
CA TYR A 108 4.78 3.63 1.87
C TYR A 108 5.45 2.25 1.87
N GLY A 109 5.68 1.69 0.69
CA GLY A 109 6.42 0.46 0.50
C GLY A 109 7.12 0.46 -0.84
N GLY A 110 8.02 -0.48 -1.07
CA GLY A 110 8.65 -0.60 -2.37
C GLY A 110 9.58 -1.81 -2.47
N ILE A 111 9.81 -2.24 -3.70
CA ILE A 111 10.68 -3.37 -4.03
C ILE A 111 11.19 -3.21 -5.46
N ARG A 112 12.36 -3.79 -5.74
CA ARG A 112 12.84 -3.99 -7.10
C ARG A 112 12.73 -5.46 -7.47
N PHE A 113 12.28 -5.75 -8.69
CA PHE A 113 12.12 -7.11 -9.17
C PHE A 113 12.41 -7.24 -10.65
N GLU A 114 12.62 -8.47 -11.10
CA GLU A 114 12.94 -8.79 -12.48
C GLU A 114 11.77 -9.54 -13.13
N VAL A 115 11.39 -9.10 -14.33
CA VAL A 115 10.49 -9.82 -15.23
C VAL A 115 11.37 -10.54 -16.25
N PRO A 116 11.33 -11.89 -16.31
CA PRO A 116 12.17 -12.65 -17.22
C PRO A 116 11.78 -12.38 -18.68
N GLY A 117 12.78 -12.41 -19.57
CA GLY A 117 12.54 -12.50 -21.01
C GLY A 117 12.15 -13.92 -21.41
N GLU A 118 11.46 -14.04 -22.56
CA GLU A 118 11.31 -15.34 -23.25
C GLU A 118 12.63 -15.86 -23.80
#